data_AF-A0A091S9Y7-F1
#
_entry.id   AF-A0A091S9Y7-F1
#
_cell.length_a   1.000
_cell.length_b   1.000
_cell.length_c   1.000
_cell.angle_alpha   90.00
_cell.angle_beta   90.00
_cell.angle_gamma   90.00
#
_symmetry.space_group_name_H-M   'P 1'
#
loop_
_entity.id
_entity.type
_entity.pdbx_description
1 polymer ?
#
loop_
_entity_poly.entity_id
_entity_poly.type
_entity_poly.pdbx_seq_one_letter_code
_entity_poly.pdbx_strand_id
1 'polypeptide(L)'
;ERCEMMDGQPKCVKEIFSTCWATGDAHYRTFDGQTFDFMGTCTYILAKTCDPDPTLPIFSIEAKNEHRGNLKVSYVGSVTIRVYGVTIVVVRSENGMVRVNNHRSHLPITLAHGKLHLQTKGKSMLLQTAFRLKVLYDWDDHVVVKLPSALAGKVCGLCGN
;
A
#
# COMPACT_ATOMS: atom_id res chain seq x y z
N GLU A 1 2.99 13.76 -13.51
CA GLU A 1 3.43 15.16 -13.38
C GLU A 1 2.32 15.97 -12.76
N ARG A 2 2.65 17.07 -12.07
CA ARG A 2 1.69 18.03 -11.55
C ARG A 2 2.14 19.41 -11.99
N CYS A 3 1.25 20.18 -12.60
CA CYS A 3 1.56 21.55 -12.98
C CYS A 3 1.10 22.49 -11.86
N GLU A 4 2.06 23.18 -11.26
CA GLU A 4 1.86 24.14 -10.19
C GLU A 4 2.28 25.53 -10.68
N MET A 5 1.64 26.58 -10.16
CA MET A 5 2.09 27.95 -10.40
C MET A 5 3.26 28.25 -9.47
N MET A 6 4.46 28.36 -10.03
CA MET A 6 5.67 28.78 -9.33
C MET A 6 6.15 30.09 -9.95
N ASP A 7 6.25 31.14 -9.13
CA ASP A 7 6.65 32.48 -9.55
C ASP A 7 5.80 33.05 -10.70
N GLY A 8 4.48 32.77 -10.69
CA GLY A 8 3.56 33.23 -11.72
C GLY A 8 3.62 32.47 -13.05
N GLN A 9 4.42 31.40 -13.14
CA GLN A 9 4.50 30.54 -14.33
C GLN A 9 4.07 29.10 -14.03
N PRO A 10 3.35 28.44 -14.95
CA PRO A 10 3.02 27.02 -14.79
C PRO A 10 4.27 26.17 -14.97
N LYS A 11 4.73 25.53 -13.88
CA LYS A 11 5.81 24.55 -13.90
C LYS A 11 5.24 23.16 -13.63
N CYS A 12 5.51 22.22 -14.54
CA CYS A 12 5.14 20.82 -14.34
C CYS A 12 6.26 20.10 -13.56
N VAL A 13 5.97 19.81 -12.30
CA VAL A 13 6.85 19.06 -11.40
C VAL A 13 6.58 17.57 -11.61
N LYS A 14 7.64 16.81 -11.93
CA LYS A 14 7.54 15.36 -12.03
C LYS A 14 7.29 14.79 -10.63
N GLU A 15 6.11 14.18 -10.44
CA GLU A 15 5.85 13.42 -9.21
C GLU A 15 6.71 12.14 -9.25
N ILE A 16 7.72 12.08 -8.39
CA ILE A 16 8.60 10.92 -8.25
C ILE A 16 8.02 10.01 -7.17
N PHE A 17 7.92 8.72 -7.49
CA PHE A 17 7.45 7.69 -6.56
C PHE A 17 8.50 6.61 -6.41
N SER A 18 8.74 6.19 -5.18
CA SER A 18 9.40 4.92 -4.87
C SER A 18 8.37 3.81 -4.87
N THR A 19 8.71 2.65 -5.43
CA THR A 19 7.80 1.51 -5.56
C THR A 19 8.38 0.31 -4.84
N CYS A 20 7.62 -0.23 -3.89
CA CYS A 20 7.85 -1.52 -3.27
C CYS A 20 6.79 -2.50 -3.76
N TRP A 21 7.12 -3.78 -3.87
CA TRP A 21 6.12 -4.82 -4.12
C TRP A 21 6.49 -6.13 -3.43
N ALA A 22 5.46 -6.95 -3.21
CA ALA A 22 5.59 -8.34 -2.81
C ALA A 22 4.70 -9.21 -3.70
N THR A 23 5.15 -10.42 -4.06
CA THR A 23 4.41 -11.33 -4.94
C THR A 23 4.76 -12.79 -4.64
N GLY A 24 3.84 -13.71 -4.93
CA GLY A 24 4.10 -15.14 -4.97
C GLY A 24 4.71 -15.71 -3.67
N ASP A 25 5.73 -16.56 -3.85
CA ASP A 25 6.57 -17.18 -2.82
C ASP A 25 7.52 -16.17 -2.19
N ALA A 26 6.94 -15.26 -1.41
CA ALA A 26 7.66 -14.30 -0.59
C ALA A 26 8.78 -13.49 -1.27
N HIS A 27 8.64 -13.17 -2.56
CA HIS A 27 9.59 -12.28 -3.24
C HIS A 27 9.21 -10.83 -2.98
N TYR A 28 10.14 -10.08 -2.40
CA TYR A 28 9.99 -8.65 -2.12
C TYR A 28 10.95 -7.83 -2.95
N ARG A 29 10.53 -6.62 -3.31
CA ARG A 29 11.42 -5.55 -3.76
C ARG A 29 11.17 -4.30 -2.94
N THR A 30 12.22 -3.79 -2.30
CA THR A 30 12.17 -2.57 -1.46
C THR A 30 12.04 -1.31 -2.30
N PHE A 31 11.76 -0.18 -1.64
CA PHE A 31 11.75 1.14 -2.27
C PHE A 31 13.09 1.52 -2.92
N ASP A 32 14.20 1.08 -2.33
CA ASP A 32 15.57 1.28 -2.84
C ASP A 32 15.96 0.27 -3.92
N GLY A 33 15.07 -0.66 -4.24
CA GLY A 33 15.26 -1.64 -5.32
C GLY A 33 15.99 -2.91 -4.91
N GLN A 34 16.24 -3.15 -3.62
CA GLN A 34 16.78 -4.42 -3.14
C GLN A 34 15.72 -5.51 -3.23
N THR A 35 16.11 -6.71 -3.65
CA THR A 35 15.23 -7.87 -3.74
C THR A 35 15.63 -8.94 -2.74
N PHE A 36 14.66 -9.55 -2.07
CA PHE A 36 14.90 -10.63 -1.12
C PHE A 36 13.69 -11.56 -0.99
N ASP A 37 13.95 -12.75 -0.46
CA ASP A 37 12.93 -13.75 -0.21
C ASP A 37 12.68 -13.86 1.30
N PHE A 38 11.42 -13.94 1.70
CA PHE A 38 11.06 -13.94 3.12
C PHE A 38 9.89 -14.87 3.46
N MET A 39 10.21 -16.14 3.66
CA MET A 39 9.24 -17.21 3.87
C MET A 39 8.71 -17.19 5.31
N GLY A 40 7.41 -16.94 5.46
CA GLY A 40 6.73 -17.02 6.74
C GLY A 40 5.24 -16.66 6.63
N THR A 41 4.42 -17.20 7.54
CA THR A 41 2.94 -17.09 7.51
C THR A 41 2.37 -16.08 8.49
N CYS A 42 3.21 -15.20 9.04
CA CYS A 42 2.74 -14.18 9.96
C CYS A 42 2.17 -12.99 9.20
N THR A 43 1.76 -11.98 9.97
CA THR A 43 1.47 -10.65 9.46
C THR A 43 2.74 -9.82 9.54
N TYR A 44 3.12 -9.20 8.42
CA TYR A 44 4.33 -8.42 8.29
C TYR A 44 4.03 -6.99 7.88
N ILE A 45 4.75 -6.05 8.46
CA ILE A 45 4.66 -4.64 8.10
C ILE A 45 5.46 -4.43 6.82
N LEU A 46 4.77 -4.15 5.72
CA LEU A 46 5.42 -3.76 4.47
C LEU A 46 6.03 -2.37 4.62
N ALA A 47 5.22 -1.39 5.01
CA ALA A 47 5.66 -0.03 5.25
C ALA A 47 4.77 0.64 6.29
N LYS A 48 5.38 1.40 7.20
CA LYS A 48 4.70 2.34 8.08
C LYS A 48 5.53 3.61 8.25
N THR A 49 4.90 4.69 8.68
CA THR A 49 5.62 5.90 9.12
C THR A 49 6.41 5.59 10.38
N CYS A 50 7.70 5.92 10.40
CA CYS A 50 8.60 5.66 11.53
C CYS A 50 9.37 6.89 12.01
N ASP A 51 9.37 7.96 11.22
CA ASP A 51 9.95 9.23 11.62
C ASP A 51 9.07 9.92 12.70
N PRO A 52 9.68 10.50 13.75
CA PRO A 52 8.96 11.12 14.85
C PRO A 52 8.31 12.47 14.50
N ASP A 53 8.54 13.02 13.31
CA ASP A 53 7.94 14.28 12.86
C ASP A 53 6.39 14.20 12.85
N PRO A 54 5.70 14.96 13.72
CA PRO A 54 4.24 14.89 13.84
C PRO A 54 3.50 15.48 12.64
N THR A 55 4.20 16.17 11.72
CA THR A 55 3.60 16.71 10.50
C THR A 55 3.44 15.66 9.40
N LEU A 56 4.11 14.51 9.53
CA LEU A 56 4.04 13.43 8.56
C LEU A 56 2.72 12.66 8.66
N PRO A 57 2.20 12.15 7.52
CA PRO A 57 1.04 11.29 7.54
C PRO A 57 1.36 9.99 8.29
N ILE A 58 0.54 9.62 9.27
CA ILE A 58 0.65 8.35 9.98
C ILE A 58 -0.13 7.28 9.20
N PHE A 59 0.55 6.22 8.78
CA PHE A 59 -0.07 5.05 8.15
C PHE A 59 0.69 3.76 8.45
N SER A 60 0.01 2.62 8.30
CA SER A 60 0.65 1.30 8.22
C SER A 60 0.03 0.45 7.11
N ILE A 61 0.87 -0.36 6.47
CA ILE A 61 0.50 -1.34 5.46
C ILE A 61 1.08 -2.68 5.91
N GLU A 62 0.22 -3.65 6.11
CA GLU A 62 0.56 -4.98 6.57
C GLU A 62 0.10 -6.01 5.54
N ALA A 63 0.94 -7.00 5.27
CA ALA A 63 0.59 -8.17 4.48
C ALA A 63 0.55 -9.39 5.39
N LYS A 64 -0.56 -10.13 5.36
CA LYS A 64 -0.66 -11.43 6.02
C LYS A 64 -0.40 -12.51 4.99
N ASN A 65 0.60 -13.34 5.26
CA ASN A 65 0.93 -14.47 4.41
C ASN A 65 0.19 -15.73 4.87
N GLU A 66 -0.19 -16.58 3.93
CA GLU A 66 -0.86 -17.86 4.18
C GLU A 66 -0.29 -18.98 3.32
N HIS A 67 -0.40 -20.20 3.82
CA HIS A 67 -0.12 -21.41 3.04
C HIS A 67 -1.32 -21.76 2.16
N ARG A 68 -1.05 -22.22 0.94
CA ARG A 68 -2.08 -22.64 -0.03
C ARG A 68 -1.96 -24.12 -0.33
N GLY A 69 -2.14 -24.95 0.70
CA GLY A 69 -2.00 -26.41 0.61
C GLY A 69 -0.56 -26.92 0.66
N ASN A 70 0.42 -26.13 0.18
CA ASN A 70 1.85 -26.38 0.41
C ASN A 70 2.34 -25.58 1.63
N LEU A 71 2.91 -26.29 2.62
CA LEU A 71 3.43 -25.68 3.85
C LEU A 71 4.87 -25.15 3.73
N LYS A 72 5.53 -25.35 2.58
CA LYS A 72 6.91 -24.87 2.34
C LYS A 72 6.97 -23.44 1.83
N VAL A 73 5.86 -22.89 1.31
CA VAL A 73 5.80 -21.59 0.63
C VAL A 73 4.59 -20.81 1.12
N SER A 74 4.71 -19.49 1.17
CA SER A 74 3.68 -18.60 1.70
C SER A 74 3.37 -17.47 0.75
N TYR A 75 2.08 -17.14 0.59
CA TYR A 75 1.59 -16.12 -0.32
C TYR A 75 0.84 -15.05 0.45
N VAL A 76 0.80 -13.81 -0.06
CA VAL A 76 -0.09 -12.78 0.50
C VAL A 76 -1.55 -13.28 0.40
N GLY A 77 -2.25 -13.35 1.53
CA GLY A 77 -3.68 -13.72 1.60
C GLY A 77 -4.58 -12.54 1.95
N SER A 78 -4.02 -11.51 2.58
CA SER A 78 -4.73 -10.24 2.80
C SER A 78 -3.79 -9.08 3.02
N VAL A 79 -4.22 -7.89 2.63
CA VAL A 79 -3.52 -6.63 2.89
C VAL A 79 -4.37 -5.78 3.84
N THR A 80 -3.78 -5.36 4.96
CA THR A 80 -4.38 -4.43 5.92
C THR A 80 -3.73 -3.05 5.79
N ILE A 81 -4.52 -2.02 5.53
CA ILE A 81 -4.07 -0.63 5.47
C ILE A 81 -4.73 0.16 6.60
N ARG A 82 -3.95 0.82 7.44
CA ARG A 82 -4.43 1.73 8.49
C ARG A 82 -4.00 3.15 8.13
N VAL A 83 -4.95 4.06 7.95
CA VAL A 83 -4.69 5.46 7.62
C VAL A 83 -5.90 6.33 7.98
N TYR A 84 -5.66 7.55 8.46
CA TYR A 84 -6.72 8.48 8.88
C TYR A 84 -7.71 7.92 9.92
N GLY A 85 -7.25 7.03 10.80
CA GLY A 85 -8.11 6.34 11.78
C GLY A 85 -9.04 5.27 11.17
N VAL A 86 -8.89 4.97 9.87
CA VAL A 86 -9.65 3.93 9.17
C VAL A 86 -8.78 2.69 8.98
N THR A 87 -9.35 1.51 9.24
CA THR A 87 -8.73 0.23 8.92
C THR A 87 -9.41 -0.38 7.69
N ILE A 88 -8.65 -0.57 6.62
CA ILE A 88 -9.05 -1.26 5.40
C ILE A 88 -8.42 -2.65 5.41
N VAL A 89 -9.20 -3.70 5.18
CA VAL A 89 -8.69 -5.05 4.93
C VAL A 89 -9.18 -5.54 3.58
N VAL A 90 -8.24 -5.94 2.72
CA VAL A 90 -8.49 -6.46 1.38
C VAL A 90 -8.06 -7.91 1.39
N VAL A 91 -9.01 -8.82 1.16
CA VAL A 91 -8.82 -10.27 1.32
C VAL A 91 -8.83 -10.94 -0.04
N ARG A 92 -7.99 -11.96 -0.18
CA ARG A 92 -7.91 -12.80 -1.38
C ARG A 92 -9.28 -13.29 -1.82
N SER A 93 -9.49 -13.34 -3.14
CA SER A 93 -10.72 -13.84 -3.79
C SER A 93 -12.02 -13.10 -3.44
N GLU A 94 -11.97 -11.97 -2.73
CA GLU A 94 -13.13 -11.12 -2.47
C GLU A 94 -13.19 -9.92 -3.45
N ASN A 95 -13.07 -10.19 -4.75
CA ASN A 95 -12.92 -9.16 -5.79
C ASN A 95 -14.02 -8.10 -5.72
N GLY A 96 -13.60 -6.83 -5.68
CA GLY A 96 -14.50 -5.67 -5.64
C GLY A 96 -15.08 -5.35 -4.25
N MET A 97 -14.69 -6.11 -3.21
CA MET A 97 -15.16 -5.95 -1.84
C MET A 97 -14.01 -5.71 -0.88
N VAL A 98 -14.17 -4.76 0.03
CA VAL A 98 -13.19 -4.51 1.10
C VAL A 98 -13.88 -4.50 2.46
N ARG A 99 -13.13 -4.76 3.53
CA ARG A 99 -13.61 -4.50 4.89
C ARG A 99 -13.13 -3.12 5.34
N VAL A 100 -14.05 -2.24 5.69
CA VAL A 100 -13.80 -0.94 6.30
C VAL A 100 -14.20 -1.03 7.77
N ASN A 101 -13.26 -0.89 8.69
CA ASN A 101 -13.49 -1.02 10.14
C ASN A 101 -14.31 -2.29 10.48
N ASN A 102 -13.91 -3.42 9.89
CA ASN A 102 -14.56 -4.73 10.04
C ASN A 102 -15.94 -4.90 9.36
N HIS A 103 -16.46 -3.89 8.67
CA HIS A 103 -17.69 -3.98 7.87
C HIS A 103 -17.39 -4.12 6.38
N ARG A 104 -18.11 -5.01 5.68
CA ARG A 104 -17.94 -5.23 4.24
C ARG A 104 -18.56 -4.08 3.43
N SER A 105 -17.82 -3.61 2.42
CA SER A 105 -18.22 -2.53 1.52
C SER A 105 -17.78 -2.80 0.08
N HIS A 106 -18.65 -2.47 -0.88
CA HIS A 106 -18.35 -2.53 -2.31
C HIS A 106 -17.47 -1.36 -2.75
N LEU A 107 -16.61 -1.60 -3.74
CA LEU A 107 -15.87 -0.55 -4.46
C LEU A 107 -16.72 0.02 -5.62
N PRO A 108 -16.59 1.31 -5.97
CA PRO A 108 -15.69 2.30 -5.36
C PRO A 108 -16.25 2.90 -4.06
N ILE A 109 -15.35 3.32 -3.17
CA ILE A 109 -15.72 4.01 -1.92
C ILE A 109 -14.76 5.16 -1.62
N THR A 110 -15.30 6.24 -1.07
CA THR A 110 -14.54 7.40 -0.61
C THR A 110 -14.77 7.60 0.89
N LEU A 111 -13.69 7.79 1.63
CA LEU A 111 -13.66 7.86 3.09
C LEU A 111 -12.84 9.06 3.56
N ALA A 112 -12.84 9.31 4.87
CA ALA A 112 -12.04 10.36 5.52
C ALA A 112 -12.22 11.75 4.88
N HIS A 113 -13.49 12.15 4.66
CA HIS A 113 -13.85 13.44 4.05
C HIS A 113 -13.19 13.67 2.68
N GLY A 114 -13.12 12.62 1.85
CA GLY A 114 -12.52 12.72 0.52
C GLY A 114 -11.00 12.55 0.48
N LYS A 115 -10.35 12.20 1.60
CA LYS A 115 -8.90 12.01 1.63
C LYS A 115 -8.46 10.58 1.30
N LEU A 116 -9.38 9.63 1.29
CA LEU A 116 -9.11 8.21 1.06
C LEU A 116 -10.06 7.66 0.01
N HIS A 117 -9.54 7.22 -1.12
CA HIS A 117 -10.33 6.66 -2.23
C HIS A 117 -9.90 5.23 -2.49
N LEU A 118 -10.87 4.33 -2.63
CA LEU A 118 -10.65 2.95 -3.02
C LEU A 118 -11.51 2.63 -4.23
N GLN A 119 -10.91 2.00 -5.24
CA GLN A 119 -11.59 1.64 -6.49
C GLN A 119 -10.98 0.40 -7.11
N THR A 120 -11.72 -0.26 -8.00
CA THR A 120 -11.15 -1.30 -8.85
C THR A 120 -10.38 -0.66 -10.00
N LYS A 121 -9.13 -1.05 -10.20
CA LYS A 121 -8.30 -0.66 -11.34
C LYS A 121 -7.79 -1.93 -12.03
N GLY A 122 -8.33 -2.23 -13.21
CA GLY A 122 -8.05 -3.49 -13.88
C GLY A 122 -8.45 -4.67 -13.00
N LYS A 123 -7.51 -5.58 -12.72
CA LYS A 123 -7.73 -6.74 -11.83
C LYS A 123 -7.32 -6.48 -10.37
N SER A 124 -7.05 -5.24 -9.98
CA SER A 124 -6.57 -4.91 -8.63
C SER A 124 -7.49 -3.93 -7.91
N MET A 125 -7.52 -4.02 -6.58
CA MET A 125 -7.93 -2.92 -5.73
C MET A 125 -6.86 -1.83 -5.81
N LEU A 126 -7.26 -0.57 -5.96
CA LEU A 126 -6.40 0.60 -5.86
C LEU A 126 -6.91 1.49 -4.73
N LEU A 127 -6.08 1.66 -3.70
CA LEU A 127 -6.26 2.64 -2.63
C LEU A 127 -5.38 3.86 -2.92
N GLN A 128 -5.92 5.06 -2.77
CA GLN A 128 -5.21 6.33 -2.93
C GLN A 128 -5.52 7.27 -1.76
N THR A 129 -4.48 7.89 -1.20
CA THR A 129 -4.64 8.90 -0.15
C THR A 129 -4.38 10.32 -0.65
N ALA A 130 -4.79 11.33 0.11
CA ALA A 130 -4.50 12.74 -0.19
C ALA A 130 -2.99 13.04 -0.23
N PHE A 131 -2.19 12.38 0.62
CA PHE A 131 -0.72 12.43 0.57
C PHE A 131 -0.13 11.52 -0.52
N ARG A 132 -0.93 11.10 -1.50
CA ARG A 132 -0.50 10.42 -2.72
C ARG A 132 0.09 9.02 -2.54
N LEU A 133 0.00 8.41 -1.36
CA LEU A 133 0.23 6.97 -1.20
C LEU A 133 -0.73 6.20 -2.09
N LYS A 134 -0.21 5.19 -2.79
CA LYS A 134 -1.02 4.24 -3.56
C LYS A 134 -0.71 2.82 -3.13
N VAL A 135 -1.75 2.03 -2.90
CA VAL A 135 -1.62 0.58 -2.65
C VAL A 135 -2.44 -0.15 -3.69
N LEU A 136 -1.81 -1.08 -4.39
CA LEU A 136 -2.49 -2.01 -5.30
C LEU A 136 -2.41 -3.41 -4.73
N TYR A 137 -3.51 -4.14 -4.77
CA TYR A 137 -3.53 -5.57 -4.48
C TYR A 137 -4.42 -6.28 -5.50
N ASP A 138 -3.91 -7.33 -6.12
CA ASP A 138 -4.57 -8.05 -7.22
C ASP A 138 -5.63 -9.06 -6.79
N TRP A 139 -5.98 -9.10 -5.49
CA TRP A 139 -6.89 -10.08 -4.90
C TRP A 139 -6.35 -11.51 -4.92
N ASP A 140 -5.07 -11.69 -5.21
CA ASP A 140 -4.41 -12.97 -5.20
C ASP A 140 -3.16 -12.93 -4.32
N ASP A 141 -2.00 -12.55 -4.85
CA ASP A 141 -0.73 -12.55 -4.10
C ASP A 141 0.13 -11.30 -4.30
N HIS A 142 -0.23 -10.43 -5.25
CA HIS A 142 0.62 -9.33 -5.67
C HIS A 142 0.17 -8.02 -5.04
N VAL A 143 1.02 -7.46 -4.18
CA VAL A 143 0.83 -6.14 -3.56
C VAL A 143 1.90 -5.17 -4.02
N VAL A 144 1.47 -3.96 -4.40
CA VAL A 144 2.36 -2.86 -4.81
C VAL A 144 2.08 -1.66 -3.93
N VAL A 145 3.11 -1.13 -3.30
CA VAL A 145 3.08 0.11 -2.53
C VAL A 145 3.86 1.17 -3.31
N LYS A 146 3.23 2.30 -3.59
CA LYS A 146 3.88 3.47 -4.19
C LYS A 146 3.83 4.64 -3.23
N LEU A 147 5.00 5.11 -2.81
CA LEU A 147 5.16 6.25 -1.93
C LEU A 147 5.76 7.44 -2.69
N PRO A 148 5.29 8.67 -2.45
CA PRO A 148 5.98 9.86 -2.93
C PRO A 148 7.40 9.93 -2.36
N SER A 149 8.34 10.41 -3.16
CA SER A 149 9.75 10.58 -2.73
C SER A 149 9.92 11.49 -1.51
N ALA A 150 8.94 12.35 -1.21
CA ALA A 150 8.92 13.18 -0.01
C ALA A 150 8.86 12.37 1.30
N LEU A 151 8.48 11.09 1.24
CA LEU A 151 8.47 10.17 2.39
C LEU A 151 9.69 9.24 2.43
N ALA A 152 10.67 9.42 1.52
CA ALA A 152 11.90 8.63 1.54
C ALA A 152 12.71 8.91 2.82
N GLY A 153 13.23 7.86 3.43
CA GLY A 153 13.90 7.88 4.73
C GLY A 153 12.96 8.08 5.92
N LYS A 154 11.63 8.17 5.70
CA LYS A 154 10.63 8.46 6.75
C LYS A 154 9.76 7.25 7.11
N VAL A 155 9.94 6.15 6.39
CA VAL A 155 9.19 4.91 6.58
C VAL A 155 10.12 3.78 7.02
N CYS A 156 9.53 2.71 7.55
CA CYS A 156 10.26 1.47 7.82
C CYS A 156 9.34 0.26 7.67
N GLY A 157 9.94 -0.92 7.52
CA GLY A 157 9.26 -2.20 7.29
C GLY A 157 10.02 -3.06 6.30
N LEU A 158 9.39 -4.13 5.80
CA LEU A 158 9.98 -5.00 4.77
C LEU A 158 10.28 -4.26 3.45
N CYS A 159 9.60 -3.16 3.18
CA CYS A 159 9.85 -2.32 2.00
C CYS A 159 11.07 -1.39 2.13
N GLY A 160 11.81 -1.42 3.24
CA GLY A 160 12.91 -0.49 3.50
C GLY A 160 12.42 0.88 3.97
N ASN A 161 13.20 1.92 3.68
CA ASN A 161 12.96 3.30 4.11
C ASN A 161 12.78 4.30 2.95
#